data_AF-A0A968EJN3-F1
#
_entry.id   AF-A0A968EJN3-F1
#
_cell.length_a   1.000
_cell.length_b   1.000
_cell.length_c   1.000
_cell.angle_alpha   90.00
_cell.angle_beta   90.00
_cell.angle_gamma   90.00
#
_symmetry.space_group_name_H-M   'P 1'
#
loop_
_entity.id
_entity.type
_entity.pdbx_description
1 polymer ?
#
loop_
_entity_poly.entity_id
_entity_poly.type
_entity_poly.pdbx_seq_one_letter_code
_entity_poly.pdbx_strand_id
1 'polypeptide(L)'
;MTQSLVPLVPAQDERHPVARLADTLATVEATADKLAEQGDVAALGVGLGRLREFHRACGDVLRHVEDLTSGLMDADRVEVDGAVLERSKPRRDRSGWQSVELLNDVVRRSRWDPETGERRDDREAFDALVGLLIRYVPFTRSLGWRAGALAEDGYQVDEWCDEHPARRTVKVTETGGTDGR
;
A
#
# COMPACT_ATOMS: atom_id res chain seq x y z
N MET A 1 19.49 3.10 22.77
CA MET A 1 18.67 4.32 22.56
C MET A 1 17.23 3.86 22.45
N THR A 2 16.53 3.83 23.58
CA THR A 2 15.15 3.35 23.68
C THR A 2 14.25 4.43 23.10
N GLN A 3 13.62 4.18 21.95
CA GLN A 3 12.56 5.05 21.45
C GLN A 3 11.39 4.93 22.42
N SER A 4 11.26 5.94 23.28
CA SER A 4 10.06 6.16 24.07
C SER A 4 8.89 6.29 23.08
N LEU A 5 7.94 5.37 23.18
CA LEU A 5 6.65 5.47 22.51
C LEU A 5 5.98 6.75 23.02
N VAL A 6 5.99 7.79 22.19
CA VAL A 6 5.22 9.02 22.39
C VAL A 6 3.77 8.62 22.69
N PRO A 7 3.09 9.24 23.66
CA PRO A 7 1.70 8.91 23.97
C PRO A 7 0.84 9.18 22.72
N LEU A 8 0.40 8.10 22.07
CA LEU A 8 -0.36 8.12 20.81
C LEU A 8 -1.85 8.44 21.00
N VAL A 9 -2.29 8.84 22.19
CA VAL A 9 -3.70 9.06 22.49
C VAL A 9 -3.84 10.21 23.51
N PRO A 10 -4.60 11.27 23.20
CA PRO A 10 -4.96 12.27 24.21
C PRO A 10 -5.72 11.62 25.38
N ALA A 11 -5.38 12.04 26.60
CA ALA A 11 -5.63 11.35 27.86
C ALA A 11 -7.09 11.28 28.35
N GLN A 12 -8.11 11.08 27.51
CA GLN A 12 -9.52 11.20 27.97
C GLN A 12 -10.52 10.15 27.46
N ASP A 13 -10.12 8.96 27.00
CA ASP A 13 -11.07 7.84 26.99
C ASP A 13 -10.45 6.49 27.38
N GLU A 14 -10.46 6.20 28.68
CA GLU A 14 -10.11 4.89 29.26
C GLU A 14 -10.99 3.74 28.74
N ARG A 15 -12.07 4.06 28.00
CA ARG A 15 -12.92 3.08 27.30
C ARG A 15 -12.35 2.67 25.95
N HIS A 16 -11.31 3.34 25.43
CA HIS A 16 -10.77 3.02 24.11
C HIS A 16 -9.93 1.73 24.16
N PRO A 17 -10.33 0.64 23.47
CA PRO A 17 -9.69 -0.68 23.59
C PRO A 17 -8.19 -0.69 23.26
N VAL A 18 -7.72 0.28 22.48
CA VAL A 18 -6.33 0.39 22.02
C VAL A 18 -5.37 0.80 23.16
N ALA A 19 -5.83 1.52 24.19
CA ALA A 19 -4.95 1.90 25.31
C ALA A 19 -4.45 0.67 26.09
N ARG A 20 -5.33 -0.29 26.37
CA ARG A 20 -4.98 -1.55 27.04
C ARG A 20 -4.05 -2.45 26.21
N LEU A 21 -4.07 -2.27 24.88
CA LEU A 21 -3.19 -3.00 23.99
C LEU A 21 -1.72 -2.54 24.15
N ALA A 22 -1.48 -1.25 24.37
CA ALA A 22 -0.12 -0.73 24.55
C ALA A 22 0.58 -1.35 25.77
N ASP A 23 -0.12 -1.46 26.90
CA ASP A 23 0.41 -2.10 28.12
C ASP A 23 0.73 -3.59 27.90
N THR A 24 -0.13 -4.27 27.14
CA THR A 24 0.07 -5.68 26.78
C THR A 24 1.31 -5.85 25.90
N LEU A 25 1.52 -4.96 24.92
CA LEU A 25 2.69 -4.99 24.04
C LEU A 25 4.00 -4.77 24.81
N ALA A 26 4.02 -3.84 25.76
CA ALA A 26 5.18 -3.63 26.63
C ALA A 26 5.51 -4.88 27.47
N THR A 27 4.50 -5.61 27.93
CA THR A 27 4.69 -6.88 28.64
C THR A 27 5.27 -7.97 27.74
N VAL A 28 4.82 -8.03 26.47
CA VAL A 28 5.35 -8.97 25.48
C VAL A 28 6.82 -8.68 25.18
N GLU A 29 7.19 -7.41 25.02
CA GLU A 29 8.58 -6.99 24.80
C GLU A 29 9.47 -7.40 25.98
N ALA A 30 9.08 -7.03 27.21
CA ALA A 30 9.84 -7.40 28.42
C ALA A 30 9.97 -8.92 28.62
N THR A 31 9.00 -9.70 28.15
CA THR A 31 9.06 -11.17 28.17
C THR A 31 10.01 -11.72 27.11
N ALA A 32 10.01 -11.13 25.91
CA ALA A 32 10.92 -11.50 24.83
C ALA A 32 12.38 -11.25 25.23
N ASP A 33 12.67 -10.12 25.89
CA ASP A 33 14.01 -9.82 26.41
C ASP A 33 14.49 -10.91 27.39
N LYS A 34 13.66 -11.31 28.34
CA LYS A 34 13.99 -12.38 29.29
C LYS A 34 14.25 -13.72 28.61
N LEU A 35 13.44 -14.08 27.60
CA LEU A 35 13.64 -15.33 26.85
C LEU A 35 14.94 -15.29 26.02
N ALA A 36 15.31 -14.12 25.49
CA ALA A 36 16.57 -13.92 24.79
C ALA A 36 17.78 -14.04 25.73
N GLU A 37 17.71 -13.45 26.92
CA GLU A 37 18.73 -13.60 27.96
C GLU A 37 18.92 -15.06 28.38
N GLN A 38 17.85 -15.85 28.39
CA GLN A 38 17.85 -17.29 28.68
C GLN A 38 18.30 -18.17 27.50
N GLY A 39 18.44 -17.60 26.30
CA GLY A 39 18.77 -18.34 25.08
C GLY A 39 17.66 -19.27 24.57
N ASP A 40 16.40 -19.04 24.97
CA ASP A 40 15.26 -19.89 24.59
C ASP A 40 14.73 -19.53 23.18
N VAL A 41 15.46 -20.00 22.16
CA VAL A 41 15.14 -19.80 20.74
C VAL A 41 13.78 -20.40 20.38
N ALA A 42 13.38 -21.51 21.00
CA ALA A 42 12.12 -22.18 20.68
C ALA A 42 10.92 -21.33 21.12
N ALA A 43 10.94 -20.81 22.35
CA ALA A 43 9.89 -19.93 22.86
C ALA A 43 9.81 -18.62 22.07
N LEU A 44 10.96 -18.02 21.73
CA LEU A 44 11.01 -16.82 20.88
C LEU A 44 10.42 -17.07 19.49
N GLY A 45 10.70 -18.23 18.88
CA GLY A 45 10.15 -18.61 17.57
C GLY A 45 8.63 -18.72 17.58
N VAL A 46 8.06 -19.34 18.62
CA VAL A 46 6.60 -19.42 18.81
C VAL A 46 6.00 -18.01 19.01
N GLY A 47 6.61 -17.20 19.88
CA GLY A 47 6.18 -15.83 20.12
C GLY A 47 6.17 -14.97 18.86
N LEU A 48 7.23 -15.06 18.04
CA LEU A 48 7.33 -14.36 16.75
C LEU A 48 6.22 -14.78 15.77
N GLY A 49 5.89 -16.08 15.73
CA GLY A 49 4.78 -16.58 14.93
C GLY A 49 3.44 -15.94 15.34
N ARG A 50 3.15 -15.93 16.64
CA ARG A 50 1.93 -15.31 17.19
C ARG A 50 1.87 -13.80 16.99
N LEU A 51 2.99 -13.11 17.13
CA LEU A 51 3.06 -11.67 16.85
C LEU A 51 2.78 -11.34 15.38
N ARG A 52 3.23 -12.19 14.44
CA ARG A 52 2.90 -12.03 13.01
C ARG A 52 1.42 -12.24 12.74
N GLU A 53 0.78 -13.22 13.38
CA GLU A 53 -0.67 -13.45 13.31
C GLU A 53 -1.43 -12.24 13.88
N PHE A 54 -1.03 -11.78 15.06
CA PHE A 54 -1.61 -10.60 15.71
C PHE A 54 -1.49 -9.34 14.86
N HIS A 55 -0.31 -9.09 14.28
CA HIS A 55 -0.09 -7.95 13.38
C HIS A 55 -1.02 -7.97 12.16
N ARG A 56 -1.25 -9.16 11.57
CA ARG A 56 -2.24 -9.31 10.48
C ARG A 56 -3.65 -8.96 10.96
N ALA A 57 -4.06 -9.50 12.11
CA ALA A 57 -5.38 -9.22 12.70
C ALA A 57 -5.56 -7.72 13.03
N CYS A 58 -4.55 -7.04 13.56
CA CYS A 58 -4.56 -5.59 13.75
C CYS A 58 -4.71 -4.85 12.42
N GLY A 59 -4.03 -5.33 11.38
CA GLY A 59 -4.24 -4.86 10.02
C GLY A 59 -5.71 -4.96 9.63
N ASP A 60 -6.33 -6.12 9.79
CA ASP A 60 -7.75 -6.35 9.43
C ASP A 60 -8.72 -5.46 10.21
N VAL A 61 -8.50 -5.31 11.51
CA VAL A 61 -9.30 -4.41 12.37
C VAL A 61 -9.14 -2.96 11.95
N LEU A 62 -7.91 -2.49 11.72
CA LEU A 62 -7.65 -1.16 11.19
C LEU A 62 -8.42 -0.98 9.88
N ARG A 63 -8.41 -1.99 9.00
CA ARG A 63 -9.11 -1.89 7.72
C ARG A 63 -10.61 -1.69 7.90
N HIS A 64 -11.21 -2.49 8.77
CA HIS A 64 -12.62 -2.39 9.09
C HIS A 64 -13.01 -1.03 9.68
N VAL A 65 -12.18 -0.50 10.60
CA VAL A 65 -12.42 0.82 11.20
C VAL A 65 -12.29 1.95 10.18
N GLU A 66 -11.31 1.89 9.26
CA GLU A 66 -11.18 2.86 8.17
C GLU A 66 -12.41 2.83 7.24
N ASP A 67 -12.92 1.63 6.91
CA ASP A 67 -14.10 1.47 6.05
C ASP A 67 -15.35 2.05 6.74
N LEU A 68 -15.56 1.76 8.03
CA LEU A 68 -16.66 2.34 8.82
C LEU A 68 -16.54 3.86 8.93
N THR A 69 -15.35 4.37 9.26
CA THR A 69 -15.10 5.82 9.40
C THR A 69 -15.36 6.51 8.07
N SER A 70 -14.81 5.99 6.97
CA SER A 70 -15.08 6.51 5.63
C SER A 70 -16.57 6.45 5.29
N GLY A 71 -17.31 5.41 5.70
CA GLY A 71 -18.75 5.31 5.47
C GLY A 71 -19.59 6.37 6.21
N LEU A 72 -19.11 6.82 7.37
CA LEU A 72 -19.77 7.83 8.20
C LEU A 72 -19.44 9.29 7.82
N MET A 73 -18.37 9.51 7.05
CA MET A 73 -17.98 10.86 6.63
C MET A 73 -18.91 11.40 5.52
N ASP A 74 -19.62 12.49 5.78
CA ASP A 74 -20.49 13.17 4.81
C ASP A 74 -19.73 13.95 3.72
N ALA A 75 -18.43 14.21 3.95
CA ALA A 75 -17.55 14.91 3.03
C ALA A 75 -16.17 14.23 2.97
N ASP A 76 -15.36 14.57 1.97
CA ASP A 76 -13.99 14.04 1.85
C ASP A 76 -13.06 14.57 2.95
N ARG A 77 -13.45 15.64 3.65
CA ARG A 77 -12.75 16.18 4.81
C ARG A 77 -13.77 16.55 5.89
N VAL A 78 -13.55 16.07 7.11
CA VAL A 78 -14.42 16.31 8.27
C VAL A 78 -13.55 16.69 9.46
N GLU A 79 -13.99 17.67 10.25
CA GLU A 79 -13.34 18.06 11.51
C GLU A 79 -14.13 17.44 12.67
N VAL A 80 -13.46 16.71 13.57
CA VAL A 80 -14.05 16.03 14.72
C VAL A 80 -13.12 16.20 15.91
N ASP A 81 -13.60 16.79 17.00
CA ASP A 81 -12.95 16.85 18.33
C ASP A 81 -11.42 16.98 18.31
N GLY A 82 -10.91 18.06 17.72
CA GLY A 82 -9.46 18.34 17.70
C GLY A 82 -8.65 17.54 16.68
N ALA A 83 -9.32 16.85 15.76
CA ALA A 83 -8.70 16.18 14.61
C ALA A 83 -9.42 16.51 13.29
N VAL A 84 -8.65 16.48 12.21
CA VAL A 84 -9.15 16.53 10.84
C VAL A 84 -9.02 15.13 10.25
N LEU A 85 -10.14 14.59 9.78
CA LEU A 85 -10.23 13.35 9.03
C LEU A 85 -10.30 13.67 7.54
N GLU A 86 -9.38 13.12 6.75
CA GLU A 86 -9.36 13.27 5.29
C GLU A 86 -9.48 11.89 4.62
N ARG A 87 -10.55 11.70 3.85
CA ARG A 87 -10.74 10.50 3.04
C ARG A 87 -9.76 10.56 1.88
N SER A 88 -9.02 9.47 1.70
CA SER A 88 -8.12 9.34 0.56
C SER A 88 -8.95 9.31 -0.73
N LYS A 89 -8.51 10.06 -1.74
CA LYS A 89 -9.08 9.95 -3.08
C LYS A 89 -9.02 8.48 -3.50
N PRO A 90 -10.06 7.95 -4.17
CA PRO A 90 -10.00 6.61 -4.75
C PRO A 90 -8.75 6.56 -5.63
N ARG A 91 -7.75 5.77 -5.21
CA ARG A 91 -6.69 5.41 -6.14
C ARG A 91 -7.31 4.40 -7.11
N ARG A 92 -6.83 4.37 -8.35
CA ARG A 92 -7.08 3.19 -9.18
C ARG A 92 -6.05 2.17 -8.76
N ASP A 93 -6.52 1.06 -8.20
CA ASP A 93 -5.64 -0.07 -8.00
C ASP A 93 -5.35 -0.65 -9.38
N ARG A 94 -4.08 -0.68 -9.76
CA ARG A 94 -3.63 -1.21 -11.06
C ARG A 94 -2.77 -2.45 -10.85
N SER A 95 -2.97 -3.18 -9.75
CA SER A 95 -2.21 -4.39 -9.44
C SER A 95 -2.62 -5.59 -10.30
N GLY A 96 -3.87 -5.64 -10.79
CA GLY A 96 -4.39 -6.69 -11.67
C GLY A 96 -4.08 -6.47 -13.15
N TRP A 97 -2.80 -6.50 -13.55
CA TRP A 97 -2.44 -6.37 -14.97
C TRP A 97 -2.78 -7.63 -15.77
N GLN A 98 -3.48 -7.47 -16.89
CA GLN A 98 -3.65 -8.49 -17.94
C GLN A 98 -2.33 -8.67 -18.73
N SER A 99 -1.29 -9.15 -18.04
CA SER A 99 0.09 -9.05 -18.49
C SER A 99 0.40 -9.88 -19.73
N VAL A 100 -0.28 -11.02 -19.90
CA VAL A 100 -0.08 -11.91 -21.05
C VAL A 100 -0.67 -11.27 -22.31
N GLU A 101 -1.88 -10.76 -22.20
CA GLU A 101 -2.61 -10.08 -23.26
C GLU A 101 -1.88 -8.80 -23.67
N LEU A 102 -1.41 -8.02 -22.69
CA LEU A 102 -0.63 -6.81 -22.92
C LEU A 102 0.70 -7.12 -23.61
N LEU A 103 1.43 -8.15 -23.17
CA LEU A 103 2.67 -8.56 -23.83
C LEU A 103 2.42 -8.97 -25.29
N ASN A 104 1.35 -9.72 -25.56
CA ASN A 104 0.98 -10.09 -26.92
C ASN A 104 0.68 -8.87 -27.80
N ASP A 105 0.02 -7.85 -27.24
CA ASP A 105 -0.20 -6.60 -27.98
C ASP A 105 1.11 -5.86 -28.25
N VAL A 106 2.01 -5.76 -27.27
CA VAL A 106 3.33 -5.14 -27.45
C VAL A 106 4.13 -5.84 -28.54
N VAL A 107 4.14 -7.18 -28.56
CA VAL A 107 4.77 -7.98 -29.62
C VAL A 107 4.11 -7.75 -30.98
N ARG A 108 2.79 -7.59 -31.01
CA ARG A 108 2.07 -7.28 -32.26
C ARG A 108 2.46 -5.90 -32.77
N ARG A 109 2.50 -4.88 -31.91
CA ARG A 109 2.86 -3.50 -32.29
C ARG A 109 4.31 -3.37 -32.72
N SER A 110 5.23 -4.13 -32.15
CA SER A 110 6.65 -4.02 -32.52
C SER A 110 6.91 -4.35 -33.99
N ARG A 111 6.03 -5.15 -34.62
CA ARG A 111 6.10 -5.53 -36.04
C ARG A 111 5.73 -4.42 -37.02
N TRP A 112 5.19 -3.29 -36.53
CA TRP A 112 4.68 -2.22 -37.36
C TRP A 112 5.31 -0.89 -36.99
N ASP A 113 5.71 -0.13 -37.99
CA ASP A 113 6.17 1.23 -37.77
C ASP A 113 5.01 2.16 -37.44
N PRO A 114 5.04 2.87 -36.29
CA PRO A 114 3.94 3.74 -35.90
C PRO A 114 3.86 5.02 -36.75
N GLU A 115 4.95 5.44 -37.39
CA GLU A 115 4.99 6.64 -38.22
C GLU A 115 4.58 6.32 -39.67
N THR A 116 5.09 5.21 -40.22
CA THR A 116 4.83 4.86 -41.64
C THR A 116 3.71 3.85 -41.82
N GLY A 117 3.37 3.08 -40.79
CA GLY A 117 2.42 1.97 -40.86
C GLY A 117 2.98 0.73 -41.59
N GLU A 118 4.24 0.75 -42.00
CA GLU A 118 4.86 -0.35 -42.73
C GLU A 118 5.24 -1.49 -41.79
N ARG A 119 5.22 -2.72 -42.32
CA ARG A 119 5.67 -3.89 -41.58
C ARG A 119 7.18 -3.92 -41.54
N ARG A 120 7.74 -3.96 -40.34
CA ARG A 120 9.17 -4.14 -40.10
C ARG A 120 9.61 -5.56 -40.47
N ASP A 121 10.88 -5.70 -40.85
CA ASP A 121 11.48 -7.03 -40.95
C ASP A 121 11.65 -7.68 -39.57
N ASP A 122 12.02 -8.96 -39.54
CA ASP A 122 12.10 -9.72 -38.29
C ASP A 122 13.17 -9.18 -37.33
N ARG A 123 14.27 -8.61 -37.86
CA ARG A 123 15.37 -8.07 -37.05
C ARG A 123 14.97 -6.74 -36.44
N GLU A 124 14.43 -5.85 -37.27
CA GLU A 124 13.92 -4.55 -36.85
C GLU A 124 12.77 -4.69 -35.86
N ALA A 125 11.84 -5.64 -36.08
CA ALA A 125 10.73 -5.90 -35.17
C ALA A 125 11.21 -6.44 -33.81
N PHE A 126 12.30 -7.23 -33.80
CA PHE A 126 12.91 -7.72 -32.56
C PHE A 126 13.60 -6.59 -31.80
N ASP A 127 14.41 -5.77 -32.48
CA ASP A 127 15.10 -4.64 -31.85
C ASP A 127 14.08 -3.61 -31.32
N ALA A 128 12.99 -3.36 -32.06
CA ALA A 128 11.87 -2.55 -31.60
C ALA A 128 11.19 -3.17 -30.36
N LEU A 129 10.90 -4.47 -30.36
CA LEU A 129 10.31 -5.16 -29.21
C LEU A 129 11.16 -5.01 -27.95
N VAL A 130 12.47 -5.20 -28.06
CA VAL A 130 13.40 -5.03 -26.93
C VAL A 130 13.33 -3.59 -26.41
N GLY A 131 13.32 -2.60 -27.30
CA GLY A 131 13.16 -1.19 -26.93
C GLY A 131 11.85 -0.93 -26.16
N LEU A 132 10.73 -1.46 -26.65
CA LEU A 132 9.42 -1.36 -26.00
C LEU A 132 9.44 -2.01 -24.61
N LEU A 133 9.98 -3.22 -24.47
CA LEU A 133 10.04 -3.94 -23.20
C LEU A 133 10.90 -3.21 -22.16
N ILE A 134 12.04 -2.62 -22.57
CA ILE A 134 12.87 -1.80 -21.68
C ILE A 134 12.11 -0.60 -21.12
N ARG A 135 11.25 0.02 -21.93
CA ARG A 135 10.43 1.15 -21.49
C ARG A 135 9.26 0.71 -20.61
N TYR A 136 8.55 -0.35 -20.99
CA TYR A 136 7.27 -0.71 -20.37
C TYR A 136 7.40 -1.62 -19.15
N VAL A 137 8.44 -2.46 -19.10
CA VAL A 137 8.61 -3.45 -18.03
C VAL A 137 9.60 -2.92 -17.01
N PRO A 138 9.24 -2.84 -15.71
CA PRO A 138 10.25 -2.61 -14.69
C PRO A 138 11.05 -3.90 -14.46
N PHE A 139 12.31 -3.93 -14.89
CA PHE A 139 13.27 -4.97 -14.49
C PHE A 139 13.78 -4.78 -13.04
N THR A 140 12.93 -4.25 -12.16
CA THR A 140 13.20 -4.00 -10.74
C THR A 140 12.10 -4.63 -9.90
N ARG A 141 12.19 -4.58 -8.57
CA ARG A 141 11.21 -5.16 -7.64
C ARG A 141 9.78 -4.57 -7.73
N SER A 142 9.54 -3.64 -8.65
CA SER A 142 8.23 -3.07 -8.94
C SER A 142 7.33 -4.12 -9.60
N LEU A 143 6.09 -4.26 -9.11
CA LEU A 143 5.19 -5.37 -9.43
C LEU A 143 4.29 -5.14 -10.66
N GLY A 144 4.46 -4.06 -11.44
CA GLY A 144 3.55 -3.76 -12.55
C GLY A 144 4.15 -2.94 -13.69
N TRP A 145 3.52 -3.01 -14.87
CA TRP A 145 3.94 -2.29 -16.07
C TRP A 145 4.00 -0.76 -15.85
N ARG A 146 4.86 -0.07 -16.59
CA ARG A 146 5.01 1.38 -16.50
C ARG A 146 3.86 2.09 -17.22
N ALA A 147 2.79 2.34 -16.48
CA ALA A 147 1.58 2.99 -16.98
C ALA A 147 1.84 4.30 -17.74
N GLY A 148 2.75 5.16 -17.26
CA GLY A 148 3.08 6.42 -17.93
C GLY A 148 3.66 6.21 -19.33
N ALA A 149 4.66 5.34 -19.45
CA ALA A 149 5.28 5.02 -20.73
C ALA A 149 4.30 4.35 -21.70
N LEU A 150 3.45 3.44 -21.22
CA LEU A 150 2.40 2.85 -22.05
C LEU A 150 1.42 3.91 -22.58
N ALA A 151 1.00 4.85 -21.73
CA ALA A 151 0.08 5.93 -22.13
C ALA A 151 0.71 6.87 -23.18
N GLU A 152 2.01 7.17 -23.06
CA GLU A 152 2.76 7.97 -24.05
C GLU A 152 2.72 7.34 -25.45
N ASP A 153 2.69 6.00 -25.53
CA ASP A 153 2.57 5.25 -26.79
C ASP A 153 1.12 4.85 -27.12
N GLY A 154 0.14 5.55 -26.54
CA GLY A 154 -1.27 5.47 -26.91
C GLY A 154 -2.02 4.25 -26.35
N TYR A 155 -1.48 3.56 -25.35
CA TYR A 155 -2.26 2.55 -24.62
C TYR A 155 -3.31 3.22 -23.73
N GLN A 156 -4.55 2.73 -23.80
CA GLN A 156 -5.57 3.02 -22.79
C GLN A 156 -5.31 2.13 -21.58
N VAL A 157 -4.46 2.59 -20.66
CA VAL A 157 -3.95 1.79 -19.53
C VAL A 157 -5.07 1.11 -18.73
N ASP A 158 -6.20 1.79 -18.54
CA ASP A 158 -7.31 1.26 -17.75
C ASP A 158 -8.00 0.04 -18.41
N GLU A 159 -7.79 -0.20 -19.71
CA GLU A 159 -8.27 -1.43 -20.38
C GLU A 159 -7.41 -2.67 -20.04
N TRP A 160 -6.19 -2.46 -19.56
CA TRP A 160 -5.18 -3.51 -19.33
C TRP A 160 -4.95 -3.83 -17.85
N CYS A 161 -5.67 -3.16 -16.96
CA CYS A 161 -5.65 -3.42 -15.54
C CYS A 161 -7.07 -3.56 -15.01
N ASP A 162 -7.29 -4.52 -14.11
CA ASP A 162 -8.55 -4.63 -13.39
C ASP A 162 -8.79 -3.33 -12.59
N GLU A 163 -9.92 -2.66 -12.88
CA GLU A 163 -10.37 -1.54 -12.07
C GLU A 163 -11.01 -2.07 -10.79
N HIS A 164 -10.18 -2.37 -9.80
CA HIS A 164 -10.68 -2.43 -8.43
C HIS A 164 -10.76 -0.99 -7.89
N PRO A 165 -11.90 -0.56 -7.33
CA PRO A 165 -11.92 0.68 -6.57
C PRO A 165 -10.87 0.52 -5.47
N ALA A 166 -9.77 1.29 -5.53
CA ALA A 166 -8.76 1.13 -4.50
C ALA A 166 -9.39 1.47 -3.16
N ARG A 167 -8.90 0.76 -2.17
CA ARG A 167 -9.29 0.91 -0.79
C ARG A 167 -9.26 2.37 -0.36
N ARG A 168 -10.37 2.84 0.25
CA ARG A 168 -10.43 4.16 0.85
C ARG A 168 -9.74 4.09 2.21
N THR A 169 -8.66 4.84 2.37
CA THR A 169 -7.99 5.03 3.66
C THR A 169 -8.39 6.37 4.25
N VAL A 170 -8.39 6.50 5.58
CA VAL A 170 -8.71 7.77 6.26
C VAL A 170 -7.44 8.28 6.92
N LYS A 171 -7.00 9.47 6.53
CA LYS A 171 -5.87 10.14 7.17
C LYS A 171 -6.39 10.97 8.34
N VAL A 172 -5.79 10.79 9.50
CA VAL A 172 -6.07 11.59 10.71
C VAL A 172 -4.94 12.61 10.88
N THR A 173 -5.28 13.88 11.07
CA THR A 173 -4.34 14.96 11.39
C THR A 173 -4.83 15.67 12.64
N GLU A 174 -4.06 15.62 13.73
CA GLU A 174 -4.40 16.38 14.94
C GLU A 174 -4.29 17.88 14.66
N THR A 175 -5.35 18.63 14.98
CA THR A 175 -5.29 20.09 15.02
C THR A 175 -4.78 20.46 16.40
N GLY A 176 -3.47 20.69 16.49
CA GLY A 176 -2.81 21.00 17.76
C GLY A 176 -3.57 22.05 18.56
N GLY A 177 -3.81 21.75 19.84
CA GLY A 177 -4.25 22.74 20.81
C GLY A 177 -3.29 23.92 20.78
N THR A 178 -3.80 25.10 20.52
CA THR A 178 -3.14 26.35 20.87
C THR A 178 -2.94 26.36 22.37
N ASP A 179 -1.76 25.94 22.82
CA ASP A 179 -1.25 26.31 24.14
C ASP A 179 -1.17 27.84 24.20
N GLY A 180 -1.76 28.39 25.25
CA GLY A 180 -1.93 29.82 25.46
C GLY A 180 -0.63 30.61 25.44
N ARG A 181 -0.70 31.79 24.83
CA ARG A 181 0.09 32.94 25.23
C ARG A 181 -0.82 33.94 25.93
#